data_AF-A0A8J1L5Y2-F1
#
_entry.id   AF-A0A8J1L5Y2-F1
#
_cell.length_a   1.000
_cell.length_b   1.000
_cell.length_c   1.000
_cell.angle_alpha   90.00
_cell.angle_beta   90.00
_cell.angle_gamma   90.00
#
_symmetry.space_group_name_H-M   'P 1'
#
loop_
_entity.id
_entity.type
_entity.pdbx_description
1 polymer ?
#
loop_
_entity_poly.entity_id
_entity_poly.type
_entity_poly.pdbx_seq_one_letter_code
_entity_poly.pdbx_strand_id
1 'polypeptide(L)'
;MLRVSTMFIVCALVESCAPNQVWNSCGTACPLNCQNFRTPPDVCILSCNRGCFCKEPYIFQNGTSGPCVLPSQCPPSQVESCAPNQVWNSCGTACPLNCQNFRNPPDVCILSCQRGCFCKEPYIFQNGTSGPCVLPSQCPPSQVESCAPNQVWNSCGTACPLNCQNFRNPPAACILSCQRGCFCKQPYIFQNGTSGPCVLPSQCPPSQEQNCLPNQFWESCGSYCSLHGQNFKNPLKICPTVCKTGCSCKGPHIFLRGKSGPVFCPGNAFLLKIKKNSRSAYVGLYL
;
A
#
# COMPACT_ATOMS: atom_id res chain seq x y z
N MET A 1 -42.84 -89.40 29.04
CA MET A 1 -42.32 -88.02 29.26
C MET A 1 -41.33 -87.70 28.16
N LEU A 2 -41.76 -86.97 27.12
CA LEU A 2 -40.88 -86.53 26.02
C LEU A 2 -39.96 -85.42 26.53
N ARG A 3 -38.64 -85.62 26.41
CA ARG A 3 -37.67 -84.53 26.56
C ARG A 3 -37.53 -83.85 25.20
N VAL A 4 -38.21 -82.73 25.02
CA VAL A 4 -37.99 -81.83 23.88
C VAL A 4 -36.74 -81.02 24.21
N SER A 5 -35.63 -81.35 23.57
CA SER A 5 -34.38 -80.60 23.70
C SER A 5 -34.47 -79.40 22.77
N THR A 6 -34.74 -78.22 23.34
CA THR A 6 -34.71 -76.94 22.61
C THR A 6 -33.27 -76.62 22.23
N MET A 7 -32.94 -76.83 20.96
CA MET A 7 -31.71 -76.32 20.36
C MET A 7 -31.83 -74.80 20.24
N PHE A 8 -31.15 -74.06 21.13
CA PHE A 8 -30.97 -72.62 20.96
C PHE A 8 -30.01 -72.41 19.79
N ILE A 9 -30.54 -72.04 18.63
CA ILE A 9 -29.74 -71.47 17.54
C ILE A 9 -29.27 -70.11 18.05
N VAL A 10 -28.05 -70.05 18.57
CA VAL A 10 -27.33 -68.79 18.74
C VAL A 10 -27.01 -68.32 17.33
N CYS A 11 -27.85 -67.44 16.78
CA CYS A 11 -27.52 -66.70 15.59
C CYS A 11 -26.35 -65.78 15.97
N ALA A 12 -25.13 -66.24 15.77
CA ALA A 12 -23.96 -65.39 15.84
C ALA A 12 -24.16 -64.33 14.75
N LEU A 13 -24.47 -63.09 15.17
CA LEU A 13 -24.33 -61.91 14.33
C LEU A 13 -22.84 -61.79 14.03
N VAL A 14 -22.40 -62.49 12.98
CA VAL A 14 -21.08 -62.24 12.40
C VAL A 14 -21.11 -60.76 12.05
N GLU A 15 -20.16 -59.98 12.57
CA GLU A 15 -19.87 -58.61 12.15
C GLU A 15 -19.41 -58.64 10.69
N SER A 16 -20.30 -59.00 9.77
CA SER A 16 -20.01 -59.10 8.37
C SER A 16 -20.18 -57.72 7.77
N CYS A 17 -19.08 -57.18 7.25
CA CYS A 17 -19.13 -55.94 6.50
C CYS A 17 -20.03 -56.07 5.26
N ALA A 18 -20.58 -54.94 4.82
CA ALA A 18 -21.41 -54.90 3.63
C ALA A 18 -20.61 -55.26 2.36
N PRO A 19 -21.27 -55.52 1.21
CA PRO A 19 -20.57 -55.75 -0.05
C PRO A 19 -19.55 -54.64 -0.36
N ASN A 20 -18.40 -55.02 -0.92
CA ASN A 20 -17.25 -54.14 -1.22
C ASN A 20 -16.61 -53.45 0.01
N GLN A 21 -16.91 -53.92 1.22
CA GLN A 21 -16.24 -53.50 2.44
C GLN A 21 -15.35 -54.60 3.03
N VAL A 22 -14.37 -54.18 3.82
CA VAL A 22 -13.47 -55.03 4.60
C VAL A 22 -13.41 -54.52 6.03
N TRP A 23 -13.43 -55.44 6.99
CA TRP A 23 -13.24 -55.11 8.38
C TRP A 23 -11.78 -54.70 8.61
N ASN A 24 -11.59 -53.57 9.30
CA ASN A 24 -10.28 -53.13 9.74
C ASN A 24 -10.34 -52.72 11.21
N SER A 25 -9.46 -53.31 12.03
CA SER A 25 -9.28 -52.94 13.43
C SER A 25 -8.58 -51.58 13.61
N CYS A 26 -8.02 -51.05 12.52
CA CYS A 26 -7.35 -49.75 12.48
C CYS A 26 -7.45 -49.11 11.08
N GLY A 27 -8.65 -48.70 10.69
CA GLY A 27 -8.86 -47.97 9.45
C GLY A 27 -8.59 -46.47 9.58
N THR A 28 -8.45 -45.82 8.42
CA THR A 28 -8.20 -44.38 8.30
C THR A 28 -9.32 -43.55 8.93
N ALA A 29 -8.94 -42.43 9.55
CA ALA A 29 -9.89 -41.42 10.02
C ALA A 29 -10.52 -40.59 8.89
N CYS A 30 -9.95 -40.64 7.69
CA CYS A 30 -10.37 -39.84 6.54
C CYS A 30 -10.67 -40.75 5.36
N PRO A 31 -11.73 -41.57 5.42
CA PRO A 31 -12.08 -42.42 4.30
C PRO A 31 -12.54 -41.57 3.10
N LEU A 32 -12.21 -42.05 1.90
CA LEU A 32 -12.66 -41.41 0.66
C LEU A 32 -14.14 -41.67 0.42
N ASN A 33 -14.82 -40.68 -0.13
CA ASN A 33 -16.22 -40.71 -0.49
C ASN A 33 -16.50 -39.86 -1.73
N CYS A 34 -17.73 -39.92 -2.25
CA CYS A 34 -18.10 -39.18 -3.45
C CYS A 34 -17.90 -37.65 -3.38
N GLN A 35 -17.78 -37.06 -2.18
CA GLN A 35 -17.56 -35.63 -1.99
C GLN A 35 -16.07 -35.26 -1.98
N ASN A 36 -15.19 -36.15 -1.52
CA ASN A 36 -13.77 -35.83 -1.32
C ASN A 36 -12.79 -36.66 -2.16
N PHE A 37 -13.20 -37.71 -2.88
CA PHE A 37 -12.25 -38.57 -3.58
C PHE A 37 -11.42 -37.86 -4.67
N ARG A 38 -11.97 -36.77 -5.25
CA ARG A 38 -11.28 -35.92 -6.23
C ARG A 38 -10.32 -34.92 -5.58
N THR A 39 -10.60 -34.53 -4.34
CA THR A 39 -9.77 -33.62 -3.54
C THR A 39 -9.65 -34.19 -2.12
N PRO A 40 -8.86 -35.27 -1.95
CA PRO A 40 -8.67 -35.89 -0.65
C PRO A 40 -8.17 -34.87 0.38
N PRO A 41 -8.51 -34.99 1.66
CA PRO A 41 -7.99 -34.10 2.69
C PRO A 41 -6.46 -34.17 2.74
N ASP A 42 -5.77 -33.03 2.57
CA ASP A 42 -4.30 -32.94 2.62
C ASP A 42 -3.74 -33.33 4.00
N VAL A 43 -4.52 -33.08 5.05
CA VAL A 43 -4.19 -33.42 6.43
C VAL A 43 -5.22 -34.41 6.94
N CYS A 44 -4.77 -35.61 7.27
CA CYS A 44 -5.58 -36.60 7.95
C CYS A 44 -5.04 -36.86 9.35
N ILE A 45 -5.92 -36.85 10.35
CA ILE A 45 -5.54 -37.20 11.70
C ILE A 45 -5.20 -38.69 11.76
N LEU A 46 -4.07 -39.04 12.36
CA LEU A 46 -3.63 -40.43 12.55
C LEU A 46 -4.39 -41.08 13.71
N SER A 47 -5.72 -41.17 13.56
CA SER A 47 -6.60 -41.89 14.47
C SER A 47 -6.99 -43.24 13.89
N CYS A 48 -7.04 -44.24 14.75
CA CYS A 48 -7.32 -45.62 14.43
C CYS A 48 -8.83 -45.88 14.57
N ASN A 49 -9.56 -45.86 13.45
CA ASN A 49 -11.00 -46.07 13.46
C ASN A 49 -11.31 -47.55 13.21
N ARG A 50 -11.95 -48.22 14.19
CA ARG A 50 -12.41 -49.61 14.06
C ARG A 50 -13.72 -49.66 13.27
N GLY A 51 -13.81 -50.54 12.28
CA GLY A 51 -15.05 -50.73 11.54
C GLY A 51 -14.86 -51.32 10.14
N CYS A 52 -15.91 -51.25 9.34
CA CYS A 52 -15.91 -51.66 7.94
C CYS A 52 -15.55 -50.49 7.02
N PHE A 53 -14.56 -50.68 6.16
CA PHE A 53 -14.07 -49.68 5.20
C PHE A 53 -14.19 -50.19 3.77
N CYS A 54 -14.34 -49.29 2.80
CA CYS A 54 -14.39 -49.69 1.40
C CYS A 54 -13.08 -50.32 0.95
N LYS A 55 -13.16 -51.44 0.23
CA LYS A 55 -12.03 -52.06 -0.46
C LYS A 55 -11.63 -51.19 -1.65
N GLU A 56 -10.35 -51.14 -2.01
CA GLU A 56 -9.94 -50.51 -3.27
C GLU A 56 -10.54 -51.27 -4.48
N PRO A 57 -11.01 -50.57 -5.54
CA PRO A 57 -11.00 -49.12 -5.77
C PRO A 57 -12.31 -48.40 -5.33
N TYR A 58 -13.10 -48.99 -4.44
CA TYR A 58 -14.39 -48.45 -3.99
C TYR A 58 -14.23 -47.37 -2.92
N ILE A 59 -15.19 -46.43 -2.89
CA ILE A 59 -15.26 -45.32 -1.93
C ILE A 59 -16.67 -45.22 -1.34
N PHE A 60 -16.84 -44.56 -0.19
CA PHE A 60 -18.18 -44.41 0.39
C PHE A 60 -19.06 -43.53 -0.49
N GLN A 61 -20.32 -43.92 -0.67
CA GLN A 61 -21.25 -43.10 -1.43
C GLN A 61 -21.52 -41.76 -0.72
N ASN A 62 -21.71 -41.79 0.61
CA ASN A 62 -22.01 -40.61 1.42
C ASN A 62 -21.22 -40.66 2.74
N GLY A 63 -20.48 -39.60 3.06
CA GLY A 63 -19.78 -39.47 4.35
C GLY A 63 -18.73 -40.55 4.59
N THR A 64 -18.73 -41.18 5.77
CA THR A 64 -17.70 -42.13 6.22
C THR A 64 -18.22 -43.55 6.46
N SER A 65 -19.45 -43.84 6.06
CA SER A 65 -20.12 -45.12 6.32
C SER A 65 -21.22 -45.38 5.28
N GLY A 66 -21.70 -46.61 5.19
CA GLY A 66 -22.75 -46.99 4.24
C GLY A 66 -22.18 -47.60 2.96
N PRO A 67 -22.94 -47.64 1.85
CA PRO A 67 -22.57 -48.40 0.67
C PRO A 67 -21.29 -47.88 0.01
N CYS A 68 -20.48 -48.81 -0.50
CA CYS A 68 -19.26 -48.53 -1.25
C CYS A 68 -19.52 -48.63 -2.75
N VAL A 69 -19.18 -47.59 -3.48
CA VAL A 69 -19.41 -47.44 -4.92
C VAL A 69 -18.11 -47.15 -5.66
N LEU A 70 -18.08 -47.38 -6.96
CA LEU A 70 -16.96 -46.91 -7.79
C LEU A 70 -17.01 -45.38 -7.93
N PRO A 71 -15.86 -44.69 -8.03
CA PRO A 71 -15.83 -43.24 -8.26
C PRO A 71 -16.67 -42.77 -9.46
N SER A 72 -16.78 -43.60 -10.51
CA SER A 72 -17.60 -43.34 -11.70
C SER A 72 -19.12 -43.38 -11.45
N GLN A 73 -19.55 -43.97 -10.33
CA GLN A 73 -20.97 -44.09 -9.93
C GLN A 73 -21.39 -42.98 -8.96
N CYS A 74 -20.47 -42.08 -8.60
CA CYS A 74 -20.81 -40.93 -7.78
C CYS A 74 -21.77 -40.00 -8.55
N PRO A 75 -22.76 -39.40 -7.86
CA PRO A 75 -23.58 -38.37 -8.49
C PRO A 75 -22.67 -37.26 -9.03
N PRO A 76 -22.97 -36.67 -10.20
CA PRO A 76 -22.20 -35.55 -10.72
C PRO A 76 -22.16 -34.47 -9.64
N SER A 77 -20.96 -34.21 -9.15
CA SER A 77 -20.75 -33.23 -8.09
C SER A 77 -21.25 -31.88 -8.59
N GLN A 78 -22.25 -31.31 -7.92
CA GLN A 78 -22.71 -29.93 -8.13
C GLN A 78 -21.56 -28.91 -7.99
N VAL A 79 -20.43 -29.35 -7.44
CA VAL A 79 -19.15 -28.63 -7.25
C VAL A 79 -18.40 -28.39 -8.57
N GLU A 80 -18.68 -29.12 -9.65
CA GLU A 80 -17.88 -29.04 -10.90
C GLU A 80 -18.47 -28.16 -12.00
N SER A 81 -19.64 -27.54 -11.80
CA SER A 81 -20.19 -26.61 -12.79
C SER A 81 -19.66 -25.19 -12.57
N CYS A 82 -18.37 -24.98 -12.82
CA CYS A 82 -17.84 -23.63 -12.97
C CYS A 82 -18.35 -22.98 -14.26
N ALA A 83 -18.49 -21.66 -14.27
CA ALA A 83 -18.88 -20.94 -15.47
C ALA A 83 -17.82 -21.09 -16.59
N PRO A 84 -18.15 -20.75 -17.84
CA PRO A 84 -17.15 -20.73 -18.90
C PRO A 84 -15.89 -19.94 -18.50
N ASN A 85 -14.72 -20.43 -18.92
CA ASN A 85 -13.39 -19.87 -18.57
C ASN A 85 -13.02 -19.91 -17.08
N GLN A 86 -13.76 -20.67 -16.27
CA GLN A 86 -13.40 -20.94 -14.88
C GLN A 86 -13.00 -22.38 -14.63
N VAL A 87 -12.20 -22.58 -13.58
CA VAL A 87 -11.76 -23.88 -13.08
C VAL A 87 -12.02 -23.95 -11.59
N TRP A 88 -12.52 -25.09 -11.12
CA TRP A 88 -12.66 -25.34 -9.69
C TRP A 88 -11.29 -25.51 -9.06
N ASN A 89 -11.06 -24.85 -7.93
CA ASN A 89 -9.86 -25.03 -7.13
C ASN A 89 -10.24 -25.18 -5.64
N SER A 90 -9.72 -26.23 -5.00
CA SER A 90 -9.87 -26.47 -3.56
C SER A 90 -8.98 -25.57 -2.69
N CYS A 91 -7.95 -24.95 -3.28
CA CYS A 91 -7.11 -23.94 -2.67
C CYS A 91 -6.68 -22.92 -3.75
N GLY A 92 -7.60 -22.03 -4.13
CA GLY A 92 -7.32 -20.88 -4.98
C GLY A 92 -6.80 -19.67 -4.19
N THR A 93 -6.28 -18.69 -4.94
CA THR A 93 -5.76 -17.44 -4.38
C THR A 93 -6.86 -16.61 -3.69
N ALA A 94 -6.53 -15.99 -2.56
CA ALA A 94 -7.39 -15.01 -1.91
C ALA A 94 -7.43 -13.65 -2.62
N CYS A 95 -6.52 -13.41 -3.56
CA CYS A 95 -6.40 -12.15 -4.29
C CYS A 95 -6.49 -12.40 -5.80
N PRO A 96 -7.66 -12.82 -6.30
CA PRO A 96 -7.80 -13.05 -7.73
C PRO A 96 -7.70 -11.72 -8.51
N LEU A 97 -7.18 -11.81 -9.72
CA LEU A 97 -7.11 -10.67 -10.63
C LEU A 97 -8.49 -10.35 -11.21
N ASN A 98 -8.75 -9.06 -11.39
CA ASN A 98 -9.95 -8.52 -12.00
C ASN A 98 -9.66 -7.26 -12.81
N CYS A 99 -10.65 -6.74 -13.52
CA CYS A 99 -10.48 -5.55 -14.36
C CYS A 99 -9.99 -4.29 -13.61
N GLN A 100 -10.14 -4.21 -12.29
CA GLN A 100 -9.69 -3.07 -11.49
C GLN A 100 -8.23 -3.20 -11.02
N ASN A 101 -7.73 -4.43 -10.85
CA ASN A 101 -6.41 -4.67 -10.25
C ASN A 101 -5.43 -5.43 -11.16
N PHE A 102 -5.81 -5.95 -12.32
CA PHE A 102 -4.90 -6.78 -13.13
C PHE A 102 -3.65 -6.03 -13.61
N ARG A 103 -3.74 -4.71 -13.82
CA ARG A 103 -2.60 -3.85 -14.17
C ARG A 103 -1.70 -3.53 -12.98
N ASN A 104 -2.27 -3.58 -11.78
CA ASN A 104 -1.57 -3.33 -10.53
C ASN A 104 -2.06 -4.30 -9.44
N PRO A 105 -1.61 -5.57 -9.51
CA PRO A 105 -2.03 -6.57 -8.54
C PRO A 105 -1.68 -6.15 -7.11
N PRO A 106 -2.42 -6.61 -6.10
CA PRO A 106 -2.06 -6.36 -4.71
C PRO A 106 -0.65 -6.89 -4.39
N ASP A 107 0.24 -6.03 -3.91
CA ASP A 107 1.62 -6.40 -3.52
C ASP A 107 1.65 -7.40 -2.36
N VAL A 108 0.65 -7.31 -1.48
CA VAL A 108 0.47 -8.21 -0.34
C VAL A 108 -0.82 -9.00 -0.56
N CYS A 109 -0.69 -10.32 -0.65
CA CYS A 109 -1.81 -11.23 -0.66
C CYS A 109 -1.78 -12.14 0.57
N ILE A 110 -2.93 -12.27 1.24
CA ILE A 110 -3.04 -13.22 2.34
C ILE A 110 -2.96 -14.65 1.79
N LEU A 111 -2.10 -15.48 2.38
CA LEU A 111 -1.93 -16.88 2.00
C LEU A 111 -3.05 -17.74 2.61
N SER A 112 -4.29 -17.45 2.27
CA SER A 112 -5.45 -18.25 2.65
C SER A 112 -6.03 -18.98 1.44
N CYS A 113 -6.24 -20.28 1.58
CA CYS A 113 -6.89 -21.11 0.55
C CYS A 113 -8.36 -20.71 0.41
N GLN A 114 -8.73 -20.18 -0.75
CA GLN A 114 -10.13 -19.94 -1.09
C GLN A 114 -10.65 -21.11 -1.93
N ARG A 115 -11.74 -21.75 -1.51
CA ARG A 115 -12.41 -22.82 -2.27
C ARG A 115 -13.43 -22.21 -3.22
N GLY A 116 -13.40 -22.58 -4.49
CA GLY A 116 -14.36 -22.06 -5.46
C GLY A 116 -13.93 -22.20 -6.91
N CYS A 117 -14.66 -21.54 -7.79
CA CYS A 117 -14.33 -21.40 -9.20
C CYS A 117 -13.48 -20.15 -9.42
N PHE A 118 -12.33 -20.31 -10.08
CA PHE A 118 -11.38 -19.23 -10.39
C PHE A 118 -11.21 -19.11 -11.90
N CYS A 119 -10.87 -17.91 -12.39
CA CYS A 119 -10.59 -17.73 -13.82
C CYS A 119 -9.35 -18.53 -14.25
N LYS A 120 -9.45 -19.23 -15.38
CA LYS A 120 -8.31 -19.87 -16.04
C LYS A 120 -7.40 -18.79 -16.62
N GLU A 121 -6.09 -19.02 -16.68
CA GLU A 121 -5.21 -18.15 -17.44
C GLU A 121 -5.56 -18.19 -18.95
N PRO A 122 -5.54 -17.04 -19.67
CA PRO A 122 -5.18 -15.68 -19.24
C PRO A 122 -6.39 -14.80 -18.81
N TYR A 123 -7.52 -15.40 -18.43
CA TYR A 123 -8.75 -14.70 -18.04
C TYR A 123 -8.68 -14.17 -16.61
N ILE A 124 -9.40 -13.08 -16.35
CA ILE A 124 -9.52 -12.42 -15.05
C ILE A 124 -11.00 -12.14 -14.74
N PHE A 125 -11.36 -11.91 -13.48
CA PHE A 125 -12.75 -11.57 -13.14
C PHE A 125 -13.13 -10.22 -13.73
N GLN A 126 -14.33 -10.12 -14.30
CA GLN A 126 -14.82 -8.83 -14.78
C GLN A 126 -14.93 -7.82 -13.64
N ASN A 127 -15.43 -8.25 -12.47
CA ASN A 127 -15.62 -7.41 -11.29
C ASN A 127 -15.31 -8.21 -10.01
N GLY A 128 -14.63 -7.58 -9.04
CA GLY A 128 -14.42 -8.19 -7.72
C GLY A 128 -13.68 -9.52 -7.75
N THR A 129 -14.20 -10.53 -7.05
CA THR A 129 -13.56 -11.85 -6.85
C THR A 129 -14.40 -13.03 -7.37
N SER A 130 -15.50 -12.76 -8.06
CA SER A 130 -16.42 -13.79 -8.58
C SER A 130 -17.19 -13.28 -9.81
N GLY A 131 -17.97 -14.16 -10.44
CA GLY A 131 -18.71 -13.81 -11.66
C GLY A 131 -17.91 -14.09 -12.94
N PRO A 132 -18.28 -13.50 -14.09
CA PRO A 132 -17.73 -13.88 -15.39
C PRO A 132 -16.24 -13.58 -15.51
N CYS A 133 -15.53 -14.49 -16.19
CA CYS A 133 -14.12 -14.34 -16.51
C CYS A 133 -13.96 -13.82 -17.94
N VAL A 134 -13.22 -12.73 -18.09
CA VAL A 134 -13.00 -12.01 -19.35
C VAL A 134 -11.51 -11.86 -19.63
N LEU A 135 -11.15 -11.61 -20.88
CA LEU A 135 -9.78 -11.23 -21.20
C LEU A 135 -9.48 -9.81 -20.70
N PRO A 136 -8.23 -9.49 -20.31
CA PRO A 136 -7.86 -8.13 -19.91
C PRO A 136 -8.21 -7.05 -20.95
N SER A 137 -8.20 -7.39 -22.24
CA SER A 137 -8.59 -6.50 -23.35
C SER A 137 -10.10 -6.19 -23.41
N GLN A 138 -10.92 -6.98 -22.72
CA GLN A 138 -12.38 -6.83 -22.66
C GLN A 138 -12.83 -6.08 -21.41
N CYS A 139 -11.90 -5.63 -20.57
CA CYS A 139 -12.22 -4.83 -19.42
C CYS A 139 -12.79 -3.47 -19.84
N PRO A 140 -13.79 -2.94 -19.12
CA PRO A 140 -14.26 -1.58 -19.37
C PRO A 140 -13.07 -0.62 -19.22
N PRO A 141 -12.98 0.45 -20.05
CA PRO A 141 -11.93 1.44 -19.93
C PRO A 141 -11.94 1.97 -18.50
N SER A 142 -10.82 1.79 -17.82
CA SER A 142 -10.62 2.18 -16.43
C SER A 142 -10.95 3.66 -16.30
N GLN A 143 -12.02 3.99 -15.57
CA GLN A 143 -12.35 5.37 -15.18
C GLN A 143 -11.20 6.03 -14.39
N VAL A 144 -10.23 5.21 -13.94
CA VAL A 144 -9.03 5.56 -13.17
C VAL A 144 -7.84 5.98 -14.05
N GLU A 145 -7.87 5.77 -15.37
CA GLU A 145 -6.69 5.97 -16.24
C GLU A 145 -6.67 7.29 -17.02
N SER A 146 -7.64 8.19 -16.81
CA SER A 146 -7.52 9.54 -17.36
C SER A 146 -6.79 10.44 -16.36
N CYS A 147 -5.47 10.30 -16.31
CA CYS A 147 -4.64 11.30 -15.67
C CYS A 147 -4.75 12.63 -16.43
N ALA A 148 -4.63 13.75 -15.72
CA ALA A 148 -4.66 15.05 -16.35
C ALA A 148 -3.49 15.21 -17.37
N PRO A 149 -3.54 16.20 -18.28
CA PRO A 149 -2.41 16.47 -19.17
C PRO A 149 -1.09 16.58 -18.39
N ASN A 150 -0.02 16.02 -18.97
CA ASN A 150 1.32 15.92 -18.37
C ASN A 150 1.43 15.05 -17.11
N GLN A 151 0.43 14.22 -16.82
CA GLN A 151 0.50 13.22 -15.76
C GLN A 151 0.53 11.79 -16.32
N VAL A 152 1.10 10.89 -15.53
CA VAL A 152 1.14 9.45 -15.77
C VAL A 152 0.66 8.71 -14.52
N TRP A 153 -0.15 7.69 -14.72
CA TRP A 153 -0.56 6.83 -13.62
C TRP A 153 0.63 6.00 -13.15
N ASN A 154 0.83 5.94 -11.84
CA ASN A 154 1.81 5.07 -11.22
C ASN A 154 1.16 4.30 -10.06
N SER A 155 1.34 2.98 -10.08
CA SER A 155 0.94 2.07 -9.01
C SER A 155 1.80 2.17 -7.74
N CYS A 156 3.03 2.63 -7.90
CA CYS A 156 3.96 2.91 -6.81
C CYS A 156 4.77 4.18 -7.15
N GLY A 157 4.11 5.33 -7.05
CA GLY A 157 4.77 6.62 -7.16
C GLY A 157 5.46 7.05 -5.87
N THR A 158 6.31 8.06 -5.98
CA THR A 158 7.03 8.64 -4.83
C THR A 158 6.06 9.30 -3.84
N ALA A 159 6.34 9.14 -2.54
CA ALA A 159 5.65 9.88 -1.48
C ALA A 159 6.05 11.35 -1.40
N CYS A 160 7.14 11.74 -2.05
CA CYS A 160 7.68 13.11 -2.04
C CYS A 160 7.80 13.63 -3.47
N PRO A 161 6.67 13.87 -4.16
CA PRO A 161 6.73 14.43 -5.50
C PRO A 161 7.26 15.86 -5.46
N LEU A 162 7.94 16.26 -6.54
CA LEU A 162 8.42 17.63 -6.69
C LEU A 162 7.26 18.57 -7.03
N ASN A 163 7.33 19.78 -6.48
CA ASN A 163 6.40 20.86 -6.73
C ASN A 163 7.11 22.21 -6.76
N CYS A 164 6.38 23.28 -7.08
CA CYS A 164 6.94 24.63 -7.14
C CYS A 164 7.58 25.11 -5.82
N GLN A 165 7.19 24.57 -4.67
CA GLN A 165 7.77 24.93 -3.36
C GLN A 165 9.10 24.22 -3.09
N ASN A 166 9.28 22.98 -3.56
CA ASN A 166 10.42 22.13 -3.16
C ASN A 166 11.37 21.75 -4.29
N PHE A 167 11.07 22.01 -5.57
CA PHE A 167 11.92 21.52 -6.67
C PHE A 167 13.36 22.08 -6.64
N ARG A 168 13.57 23.26 -6.05
CA ARG A 168 14.90 23.87 -5.88
C ARG A 168 15.67 23.30 -4.69
N ASN A 169 14.96 22.84 -3.67
CA ASN A 169 15.54 22.21 -2.49
C ASN A 169 14.69 20.97 -2.12
N PRO A 170 14.82 19.87 -2.89
CA PRO A 170 14.04 18.66 -2.66
C PRO A 170 14.30 18.10 -1.25
N PRO A 171 13.30 17.43 -0.64
CA PRO A 171 13.50 16.77 0.65
C PRO A 171 14.68 15.79 0.58
N ALA A 172 15.67 15.96 1.45
CA ALA A 172 16.84 15.08 1.51
C ALA A 172 16.49 13.64 1.93
N ALA A 173 15.39 13.48 2.66
CA ALA A 173 14.85 12.20 3.05
C ALA A 173 13.40 12.08 2.56
N CYS A 174 13.06 10.94 1.98
CA CYS A 174 11.70 10.61 1.59
C CYS A 174 11.31 9.25 2.16
N ILE A 175 10.07 9.14 2.65
CA ILE A 175 9.53 7.86 3.09
C ILE A 175 9.34 6.93 1.89
N LEU A 176 9.85 5.70 2.01
CA LEU A 176 9.69 4.66 0.99
C LEU A 176 8.30 4.04 1.10
N SER A 177 7.28 4.81 0.72
CA SER A 177 5.88 4.39 0.68
C SER A 177 5.33 4.55 -0.74
N CYS A 178 4.79 3.46 -1.30
CA CYS A 178 4.17 3.47 -2.62
C CYS A 178 2.88 4.30 -2.60
N GLN A 179 2.90 5.48 -3.23
CA GLN A 179 1.70 6.27 -3.43
C GLN A 179 1.06 5.91 -4.77
N ARG A 180 -0.19 5.44 -4.74
CA ARG A 180 -0.97 5.13 -5.95
C ARG A 180 -1.64 6.39 -6.46
N GLY A 181 -1.50 6.70 -7.75
CA GLY A 181 -2.14 7.88 -8.33
C GLY A 181 -1.51 8.35 -9.64
N CYS A 182 -1.95 9.52 -10.09
CA CYS A 182 -1.37 10.25 -11.22
C CYS A 182 -0.23 11.16 -10.74
N PHE A 183 0.94 11.02 -11.35
CA PHE A 183 2.15 11.80 -11.05
C PHE A 183 2.60 12.60 -12.28
N CYS A 184 3.27 13.73 -12.08
CA CYS A 184 3.79 14.50 -13.19
C CYS A 184 4.86 13.73 -13.98
N LYS A 185 4.73 13.73 -15.32
CA LYS A 185 5.77 13.22 -16.23
C LYS A 185 7.00 14.12 -16.14
N GLN A 186 8.20 13.57 -16.25
CA GLN A 186 9.39 14.42 -16.40
C GLN A 186 9.30 15.22 -17.72
N PRO A 187 9.68 16.51 -17.75
CA PRO A 187 10.29 17.32 -16.69
C PRO A 187 9.29 18.17 -15.87
N TYR A 188 7.99 17.84 -15.88
CA TYR A 188 6.94 18.56 -15.17
C TYR A 188 6.93 18.24 -13.67
N ILE A 189 6.47 19.21 -12.87
CA ILE A 189 6.31 19.12 -11.42
C ILE A 189 4.92 19.62 -11.01
N PHE A 190 4.43 19.27 -9.82
CA PHE A 190 3.14 19.76 -9.36
C PHE A 190 3.19 21.27 -9.14
N GLN A 191 2.14 21.98 -9.56
CA GLN A 191 2.05 23.40 -9.28
C GLN A 191 2.03 23.67 -7.77
N ASN A 192 1.28 22.86 -7.00
CA ASN A 192 1.16 22.97 -5.56
C ASN A 192 1.07 21.59 -4.91
N GLY A 193 1.75 21.39 -3.77
CA GLY A 193 1.56 20.18 -2.95
C GLY A 193 1.92 18.87 -3.68
N THR A 194 1.06 17.87 -3.61
CA THR A 194 1.30 16.50 -4.14
C THR A 194 0.30 16.05 -5.21
N SER A 195 -0.60 16.93 -5.65
CA SER A 195 -1.65 16.64 -6.62
C SER A 195 -2.06 17.89 -7.40
N GLY A 196 -2.90 17.73 -8.44
CA GLY A 196 -3.35 18.84 -9.29
C GLY A 196 -2.46 19.05 -10.52
N PRO A 197 -2.51 20.22 -11.17
CA PRO A 197 -1.90 20.43 -12.47
C PRO A 197 -0.38 20.32 -12.44
N CYS A 198 0.18 19.74 -13.51
CA CYS A 198 1.61 19.61 -13.72
C CYS A 198 2.12 20.71 -14.66
N VAL A 199 3.11 21.46 -14.20
CA VAL A 199 3.69 22.61 -14.89
C VAL A 199 5.19 22.43 -15.03
N LEU A 200 5.81 23.16 -15.97
CA LEU A 200 7.26 23.23 -16.03
C LEU A 200 7.80 24.05 -14.84
N PRO A 201 9.01 23.78 -14.34
CA PRO A 201 9.62 24.59 -13.28
C PRO A 201 9.70 26.09 -13.60
N SER A 202 9.83 26.45 -14.89
CA SER A 202 9.82 27.83 -15.37
C SER A 202 8.46 28.53 -15.27
N GLN A 203 7.38 27.77 -15.11
CA GLN A 203 6.00 28.26 -14.98
C GLN A 203 5.54 28.36 -13.52
N CYS A 204 6.43 28.06 -12.57
CA CYS A 204 6.13 28.23 -11.16
C CYS A 204 5.92 29.72 -10.83
N PRO A 205 4.96 30.05 -9.94
CA PRO A 205 4.82 31.41 -9.47
C PRO A 205 6.14 31.87 -8.82
N PRO A 206 6.53 33.14 -8.97
CA PRO A 206 7.70 33.67 -8.28
C PRO A 206 7.53 33.38 -6.79
N SER A 207 8.53 32.70 -6.22
CA SER A 207 8.52 32.32 -4.82
C SER A 207 8.23 33.56 -3.97
N GLN A 208 7.27 33.46 -3.05
CA GLN A 208 7.02 34.47 -2.01
C GLN A 208 8.27 34.73 -1.13
N GLU A 209 9.36 33.98 -1.34
CA GLU A 209 10.69 34.17 -0.76
C GLU A 209 11.56 35.28 -1.40
N GLN A 210 11.01 36.13 -2.28
CA GLN A 210 11.82 37.12 -3.00
C GLN A 210 11.33 38.57 -2.97
N ASN A 211 10.54 38.94 -1.97
CA ASN A 211 10.28 40.35 -1.67
C ASN A 211 11.09 40.81 -0.45
N CYS A 212 12.39 40.53 -0.45
CA CYS A 212 13.29 41.22 0.46
C CYS A 212 13.44 42.68 -0.02
N LEU A 213 13.45 43.64 0.90
CA LEU A 213 13.66 45.04 0.55
C LEU A 213 15.01 45.21 -0.18
N PRO A 214 15.19 46.29 -0.98
CA PRO A 214 16.50 46.61 -1.54
C PRO A 214 17.58 46.59 -0.44
N ASN A 215 18.71 45.90 -0.71
CA ASN A 215 19.82 45.61 0.21
C ASN A 215 19.61 44.49 1.24
N GLN A 216 18.59 43.66 1.05
CA GLN A 216 18.40 42.41 1.79
C GLN A 216 18.56 41.17 0.88
N PHE A 217 18.85 40.02 1.47
CA PHE A 217 18.89 38.71 0.82
C PHE A 217 18.18 37.68 1.69
N TRP A 218 17.55 36.68 1.06
CA TRP A 218 16.86 35.61 1.77
C TRP A 218 17.87 34.58 2.29
N GLU A 219 17.73 34.18 3.56
CA GLU A 219 18.47 33.08 4.17
C GLU A 219 17.51 32.01 4.68
N SER A 220 17.83 30.75 4.38
CA SER A 220 17.14 29.57 4.90
C SER A 220 17.56 29.22 6.34
N CYS A 221 18.66 29.81 6.83
CA CYS A 221 19.09 29.74 8.23
C CYS A 221 19.87 31.03 8.59
N GLY A 222 19.13 32.09 8.93
CA GLY A 222 19.72 33.31 9.47
C GLY A 222 20.01 33.18 10.98
N SER A 223 21.08 33.83 11.45
CA SER A 223 21.46 33.82 12.87
C SER A 223 20.60 34.79 13.70
N TYR A 224 20.25 34.41 14.93
CA TYR A 224 19.59 35.30 15.91
C TYR A 224 20.50 36.44 16.39
N CYS A 225 21.79 36.44 16.00
CA CYS A 225 22.79 37.42 16.41
C CYS A 225 22.81 38.71 15.60
N SER A 226 21.67 39.10 15.03
CA SER A 226 21.51 40.45 14.51
C SER A 226 21.68 41.45 15.66
N LEU A 227 22.77 42.23 15.65
CA LEU A 227 22.95 43.34 16.56
C LEU A 227 21.77 44.32 16.38
N HIS A 228 21.11 44.69 17.47
CA HIS A 228 20.04 45.69 17.46
C HIS A 228 20.37 46.77 18.49
N GLY A 229 19.73 47.94 18.40
CA GLY A 229 20.04 49.10 19.25
C GLY A 229 20.07 48.84 20.77
N GLN A 230 19.39 47.80 21.25
CA GLN A 230 19.37 47.38 22.65
C GLN A 230 20.59 46.53 23.08
N ASN A 231 21.19 45.76 22.15
CA ASN A 231 22.32 44.85 22.43
C ASN A 231 23.68 45.36 21.92
N PHE A 232 23.76 46.58 21.39
CA PHE A 232 25.01 47.17 20.88
C PHE A 232 26.08 47.37 21.98
N LYS A 233 25.67 47.73 23.19
CA LYS A 233 26.61 47.94 24.31
C LYS A 233 27.06 46.63 24.96
N ASN A 234 26.30 45.55 24.78
CA ASN A 234 26.60 44.25 25.35
C ASN A 234 26.15 43.15 24.40
N PRO A 235 26.89 42.92 23.30
CA PRO A 235 26.51 41.94 22.29
C PRO A 235 26.49 40.53 22.88
N LEU A 236 25.55 39.71 22.43
CA LEU A 236 25.47 38.31 22.82
C LEU A 236 26.79 37.62 22.43
N LYS A 237 27.56 37.17 23.44
CA LYS A 237 28.82 36.44 23.23
C LYS A 237 28.62 35.03 22.67
N ILE A 238 27.42 34.48 22.82
CA ILE A 238 27.01 33.15 22.35
C ILE A 238 25.67 33.30 21.66
N CYS A 239 25.59 32.91 20.39
CA CYS A 239 24.39 32.96 19.58
C CYS A 239 23.60 31.65 19.73
N PRO A 240 22.25 31.69 19.86
CA PRO A 240 21.43 30.49 19.76
C PRO A 240 21.64 29.83 18.38
N THR A 241 21.86 28.52 18.34
CA THR A 241 22.00 27.72 17.11
C THR A 241 20.67 27.48 16.40
N VAL A 242 19.59 28.13 16.84
CA VAL A 242 18.26 27.99 16.27
C VAL A 242 18.16 28.85 15.01
N CYS A 243 18.16 28.19 13.86
CA CYS A 243 17.94 28.80 12.54
C CYS A 243 16.55 29.43 12.44
N LYS A 244 16.46 30.65 11.90
CA LYS A 244 15.18 31.21 11.42
C LYS A 244 15.29 31.57 9.94
N THR A 245 14.26 31.22 9.17
CA THR A 245 14.12 31.63 7.76
C THR A 245 13.68 33.09 7.67
N GLY A 246 14.28 33.88 6.77
CA GLY A 246 13.91 35.28 6.59
C GLY A 246 14.90 36.10 5.73
N CYS A 247 14.61 37.40 5.56
CA CYS A 247 15.49 38.35 4.86
C CYS A 247 16.56 38.95 5.80
N SER A 248 17.84 38.89 5.40
CA SER A 248 19.03 39.41 6.09
C SER A 248 19.69 40.56 5.32
N CYS A 249 20.40 41.49 5.97
CA CYS A 249 21.07 42.62 5.30
C CYS A 249 22.37 42.19 4.60
N LYS A 250 22.65 42.70 3.39
CA LYS A 250 23.85 42.36 2.57
C LYS A 250 25.20 42.95 3.05
N GLY A 251 25.28 43.73 4.14
CA GLY A 251 26.49 44.47 4.56
C GLY A 251 26.57 44.76 6.07
N PRO A 252 27.65 45.40 6.57
CA PRO A 252 27.85 45.65 8.00
C PRO A 252 26.76 46.56 8.58
N HIS A 253 26.25 46.20 9.76
CA HIS A 253 25.15 46.91 10.43
C HIS A 253 25.60 48.31 10.92
N ILE A 254 24.98 49.39 10.44
CA ILE A 254 25.20 50.76 10.93
C ILE A 254 24.05 51.15 11.88
N PHE A 255 24.38 51.49 13.14
CA PHE A 255 23.41 51.90 14.16
C PHE A 255 23.38 53.42 14.34
N LEU A 256 22.21 54.04 14.11
CA LEU A 256 22.00 55.45 14.48
C LEU A 256 21.74 55.54 16.00
N ARG A 257 22.62 56.26 16.72
CA ARG A 257 22.55 56.41 18.17
C ARG A 257 21.28 57.19 18.59
N GLY A 258 20.41 56.57 19.39
CA GLY A 258 19.41 57.28 20.20
C GLY A 258 17.93 57.15 19.84
N LYS A 259 17.53 56.25 18.93
CA LYS A 259 16.11 55.87 18.79
C LYS A 259 15.95 54.36 18.69
N SER A 260 15.10 53.79 19.53
CA SER A 260 14.57 52.44 19.39
C SER A 260 13.69 52.38 18.14
N GLY A 261 14.32 52.17 16.99
CA GLY A 261 13.67 52.03 15.69
C GLY A 261 14.20 50.81 14.94
N PRO A 262 13.56 50.42 13.82
CA PRO A 262 13.92 49.24 13.02
C PRO A 262 15.37 49.33 12.50
N VAL A 263 16.04 48.19 12.36
CA VAL A 263 17.36 48.08 11.72
C VAL A 263 17.26 48.63 10.30
N PHE A 264 18.08 49.62 9.97
CA PHE A 264 18.23 50.14 8.61
C PHE A 264 19.37 49.38 7.93
N CYS A 265 19.13 48.72 6.80
CA CYS A 265 20.20 48.13 5.98
C CYS A 265 20.77 49.23 5.07
N PRO A 266 21.98 49.78 5.35
CA PRO A 266 22.52 50.85 4.52
C PRO A 266 22.92 50.34 3.12
N GLY A 267 22.54 51.06 2.05
CA GLY A 267 23.20 51.00 0.74
C GLY A 267 24.49 51.84 0.63
N ASN A 268 25.17 51.78 -0.52
CA ASN A 268 26.56 52.22 -0.74
C ASN A 268 26.92 53.71 -0.52
N ALA A 269 26.01 54.57 -0.03
CA ALA A 269 26.36 55.94 0.35
C ALA A 269 25.34 56.53 1.33
N PHE A 270 25.81 57.02 2.49
CA PHE A 270 25.00 57.86 3.39
C PHE A 270 25.75 59.14 3.76
N LEU A 271 25.04 60.26 3.69
CA LEU A 271 25.45 61.52 4.29
C LEU A 271 24.98 61.55 5.75
N LEU A 272 25.90 61.37 6.68
CA LEU A 272 25.63 61.55 8.11
C LEU A 272 25.68 63.04 8.45
N LYS A 273 24.52 63.62 8.79
CA LYS A 273 24.44 65.00 9.31
C LYS A 273 24.72 64.98 10.81
N ILE A 274 25.94 65.32 11.19
CA ILE A 274 26.34 65.40 12.60
C ILE A 274 26.10 66.84 13.06
N LYS A 275 25.09 67.05 13.93
CA LYS A 275 24.92 68.31 14.64
C LYS A 275 25.81 68.29 15.89
N LYS A 276 26.89 69.06 15.88
CA LYS A 276 27.65 69.38 17.09
C LYS A 276 27.67 70.91 17.21
N ASN A 277 27.03 71.43 18.26
CA ASN A 277 26.90 72.86 18.61
C ASN A 277 26.90 73.84 17.41
N SER A 278 25.69 74.16 16.96
CA SER A 278 25.37 75.33 16.11
C SER A 278 25.94 75.38 14.69
N ARG A 279 26.75 74.40 14.24
CA ARG A 279 27.06 74.22 12.81
C ARG A 279 26.81 72.77 12.39
N SER A 280 26.13 72.58 11.26
CA SER A 280 25.91 71.26 10.68
C SER A 280 27.08 70.94 9.75
N ALA A 281 27.81 69.86 10.02
CA ALA A 281 28.78 69.31 9.08
C ALA A 281 28.23 68.00 8.51
N TYR A 282 28.43 67.80 7.21
CA TYR A 282 28.11 66.56 6.51
C TYR A 282 29.40 65.78 6.34
N VAL A 283 29.45 64.57 6.89
CA VAL A 283 30.56 63.63 6.63
C VAL A 283 30.02 62.60 5.66
N GLY A 284 30.59 62.56 4.45
CA GLY A 284 30.40 61.45 3.53
C GLY A 284 31.34 60.32 3.95
N LEU A 285 30.80 59.17 4.35
CA LEU A 285 31.56 57.93 4.37
C LEU A 285 31.26 57.18 3.06
N TYR A 286 32.29 57.03 2.24
CA TYR A 286 32.33 56.04 1.18
C TYR A 286 32.98 54.78 1.76
N LEU A 287 32.30 53.64 1.68
CA LEU A 287 32.85 52.30 1.93
C LEU A 287 32.92 51.57 0.59
#